data_AF-A0A926JPN9-F1
#
_entry.id   AF-A0A926JPN9-F1
#
_cell.length_a   1.000
_cell.length_b   1.000
_cell.length_c   1.000
_cell.angle_alpha   90.00
_cell.angle_beta   90.00
_cell.angle_gamma   90.00
#
_symmetry.space_group_name_H-M   'P 1'
#
loop_
_entity.id
_entity.type
_entity.pdbx_description
1 polymer ?
#
loop_
_entity_poly.entity_id
_entity_poly.type
_entity_poly.pdbx_seq_one_letter_code
_entity_poly.pdbx_strand_id
1 'polypeptide(L)' 'ITYNIFHHKGIAIAVYLLGFFTQVQALQMAGAILFAHASFDRMLGYGLKYGNSFKNTHLGAIGKEE' A
#
# COMPACT_ATOMS: atom_id res chain seq x y z
N ILE A 1 6.21 3.22 -9.69
CA ILE A 1 6.80 2.03 -9.03
C ILE A 1 6.83 2.21 -7.51
N THR A 2 7.51 3.23 -6.98
CA THR A 2 7.60 3.51 -5.53
C THR A 2 6.25 3.51 -4.81
N TYR A 3 5.25 4.25 -5.34
CA TYR A 3 3.90 4.26 -4.76
C TYR A 3 3.34 2.84 -4.57
N ASN A 4 3.40 2.00 -5.61
CA ASN A 4 2.85 0.65 -5.56
C ASN A 4 3.55 -0.22 -4.51
N ILE A 5 4.86 -0.06 -4.29
CA ILE A 5 5.62 -0.81 -3.27
C ILE A 5 5.08 -0.49 -1.87
N PHE A 6 4.95 0.81 -1.54
CA PHE A 6 4.43 1.25 -0.23
C PHE A 6 2.93 0.94 -0.03
N HIS A 7 2.18 0.76 -1.12
CA HIS A 7 0.73 0.47 -1.10
C HIS A 7 0.39 -1.00 -1.36
N HIS A 8 1.40 -1.87 -1.46
CA HIS A 8 1.21 -3.30 -1.62
C HIS A 8 1.02 -3.96 -0.24
N LYS A 9 -0.23 -4.33 0.08
CA LYS A 9 -0.56 -4.93 1.39
C LYS A 9 0.25 -6.20 1.68
N GLY A 10 0.59 -7.01 0.67
CA GLY A 10 1.45 -8.17 0.84
C GLY A 10 2.87 -7.82 1.32
N ILE A 11 3.43 -6.68 0.89
CA ILE A 11 4.75 -6.22 1.37
C ILE A 11 4.63 -5.76 2.81
N ALA A 12 3.57 -5.03 3.15
CA ALA A 12 3.30 -4.60 4.53
C ALA A 12 3.18 -5.79 5.49
N ILE A 13 2.45 -6.85 5.10
CA ILE A 13 2.33 -8.09 5.88
C ILE A 13 3.69 -8.79 5.99
N ALA A 14 4.45 -8.89 4.89
CA ALA A 14 5.78 -9.51 4.93
C ALA A 14 6.74 -8.76 5.87
N VAL A 15 6.71 -7.42 5.88
CA VAL A 15 7.51 -6.59 6.81
C VAL A 15 7.06 -6.82 8.26
N TYR A 16 5.76 -6.86 8.52
CA TYR A 16 5.24 -7.15 9.86
C TYR A 16 5.70 -8.53 10.36
N LEU A 17 5.55 -9.57 9.54
CA LEU A 17 5.97 -10.94 9.86
C LEU A 17 7.48 -11.04 10.05
N LEU A 18 8.27 -10.33 9.24
CA LEU A 18 9.72 -10.27 9.42
C LEU A 18 10.07 -9.65 10.77
N GLY A 19 9.42 -8.57 11.18
CA GLY A 19 9.58 -7.97 12.51
C GLY A 19 9.19 -8.92 13.64
N PHE A 20 8.12 -9.69 13.44
CA PHE A 20 7.69 -10.72 14.39
C PHE A 20 8.73 -11.85 14.53
N PHE A 21 9.21 -12.44 13.43
CA PHE A 21 10.19 -13.54 13.50
C PHE A 21 11.58 -13.09 13.98
N THR A 22 11.97 -11.84 13.69
CA THR A 22 13.26 -11.28 14.15
C THR A 22 13.18 -10.61 15.51
N GLN A 23 11.98 -10.54 16.12
CA GLN A 23 11.71 -9.84 17.39
C GLN A 23 12.10 -8.34 17.36
N VAL A 24 12.08 -7.72 16.18
CA VAL A 24 12.36 -6.29 16.01
C VAL A 24 11.03 -5.52 16.00
N GLN A 25 10.68 -4.94 17.15
CA GLN A 25 9.41 -4.24 17.34
C GLN A 25 9.21 -3.07 16.37
N ALA A 26 10.29 -2.34 16.05
CA ALA A 26 10.25 -1.24 15.07
C ALA A 26 9.81 -1.72 13.68
N LEU A 27 10.25 -2.92 13.26
CA LEU A 27 9.92 -3.50 11.97
C LEU A 27 8.48 -4.00 11.94
N GLN A 28 8.02 -4.60 13.04
CA GLN A 28 6.62 -4.98 13.22
C GLN A 28 5.69 -3.75 13.13
N MET A 29 6.06 -2.66 13.81
CA MET A 29 5.31 -1.40 13.76
C MET A 29 5.33 -0.78 12.35
N ALA A 30 6.46 -0.81 11.66
CA ALA A 30 6.56 -0.35 10.27
C ALA A 30 5.60 -1.13 9.35
N GLY A 31 5.54 -2.46 9.47
CA GLY A 31 4.60 -3.29 8.71
C GLY A 31 3.13 -2.95 9.00
N ALA A 32 2.78 -2.73 10.26
CA ALA A 32 1.43 -2.32 10.65
C ALA A 32 1.05 -0.94 10.08
N ILE A 33 1.95 0.04 10.16
CA ILE A 33 1.75 1.38 9.59
C ILE A 33 1.59 1.31 8.07
N LEU A 34 2.43 0.53 7.38
CA LEU A 34 2.32 0.34 5.92
C LEU A 34 0.97 -0.27 5.53
N PHE A 35 0.49 -1.26 6.29
CA PHE A 35 -0.79 -1.90 6.02
C PHE A 35 -1.97 -0.95 6.24
N ALA A 36 -1.93 -0.18 7.33
CA ALA A 36 -2.92 0.84 7.64
C ALA A 36 -2.94 1.93 6.55
N HIS A 37 -1.77 2.44 6.15
CA HIS A 37 -1.62 3.43 5.08
C HIS A 37 -2.22 2.93 3.76
N ALA A 38 -1.83 1.73 3.32
CA ALA A 38 -2.33 1.13 2.08
C ALA A 38 -3.84 0.80 2.11
N SER A 39 -4.43 0.63 3.29
CA SER A 39 -5.86 0.39 3.46
C SER A 39 -6.65 1.68 3.51
N PHE A 40 -6.13 2.72 4.17
CA PHE A 40 -6.71 4.06 4.18
C PHE A 40 -6.71 4.68 2.78
N ASP A 41 -5.62 4.53 2.03
CA ASP A 41 -5.54 4.96 0.63
C ASP A 41 -6.66 4.34 -0.23
N ARG A 42 -6.94 3.04 -0.04
CA ARG A 42 -8.07 2.37 -0.73
C ARG A 42 -9.45 2.85 -0.29
N MET A 43 -9.60 3.23 0.97
CA MET A 43 -10.86 3.81 1.46
C MET A 43 -11.17 5.15 0.78
N LEU A 44 -10.14 5.90 0.39
CA LEU A 44 -10.27 7.16 -0.35
C LEU A 44 -10.44 6.96 -1.87
N GLY A 45 -10.59 5.72 -2.33
CA GLY A 45 -10.79 5.40 -3.76
C GLY A 45 -9.50 5.30 -4.57
N TYR A 46 -8.32 5.37 -3.93
CA TYR A 46 -7.06 5.12 -4.60
C TYR A 46 -6.77 3.61 -4.71
N GLY A 47 -5.88 3.27 -5.62
CA GLY A 47 -5.43 1.90 -5.82
C GLY A 47 -4.05 1.85 -6.48
N LEU A 48 -3.51 0.65 -6.63
CA LEU A 48 -2.25 0.41 -7.35
C LEU A 48 -2.32 0.98 -8.76
N LYS A 49 -1.25 1.69 -9.12
CA LYS A 49 -1.14 2.52 -10.32
C LYS A 49 -0.62 1.73 -11.50
N TYR A 50 -1.22 1.94 -12.67
CA TYR A 50 -0.66 1.48 -13.93
C TYR A 50 0.46 2.41 -14.41
N GLY A 51 1.32 1.90 -15.30
CA GLY A 51 2.47 2.66 -15.82
C GLY A 51 2.10 3.80 -16.78
N ASN A 52 0.85 3.82 -17.28
CA ASN A 52 0.40 4.80 -18.28
C ASN A 52 -0.12 6.12 -17.67
N SER A 53 -0.67 6.09 -16.44
CA SER A 53 -1.19 7.28 -15.76
C SER A 53 -1.40 7.02 -14.28
N PHE A 54 -1.15 8.03 -13.44
CA PHE A 54 -1.41 7.97 -12.00
C PHE A 54 -2.91 7.91 -11.66
N LYS A 55 -3.78 8.33 -12.59
CA LYS A 55 -5.23 8.22 -12.42
C LYS A 55 -5.73 6.82 -12.69
N ASN A 56 -5.04 6.03 -13.52
CA ASN A 56 -5.44 4.69 -13.86
C ASN A 56 -4.99 3.71 -12.79
N THR A 57 -5.94 3.06 -12.13
CA THR A 57 -5.65 2.08 -11.07
C THR A 57 -6.38 0.76 -11.31
N HIS A 58 -5.95 -0.29 -10.61
CA HIS A 58 -6.65 -1.57 -10.60
C HIS A 58 -8.11 -1.50 -10.09
N LEU A 59 -8.50 -0.44 -9.40
CA LEU A 59 -9.89 -0.21 -8.94
C LEU A 59 -10.70 0.67 -9.90
N GLY A 60 -10.10 1.13 -11.00
CA GLY A 60 -10.69 2.08 -11.93
C GLY A 60 -9.89 3.39 -12.03
N ALA A 61 -10.36 4.30 -12.89
CA ALA A 61 -9.81 5.63 -13.05
C ALA A 61 -10.24 6.56 -11.90
N ILE A 62 -9.32 7.40 -11.43
CA ILE A 62 -9.57 8.38 -10.37
C ILE A 62 -9.87 9.76 -10.98
N GLY A 63 -10.93 10.39 -10.48
CA GLY A 63 -11.46 11.66 -10.98
C GLY A 63 -12.56 11.42 -12.01
N LYS A 64 -13.62 12.21 -11.96
CA LYS A 64 -14.66 12.21 -12.99
C LYS A 64 -14.04 12.67 -14.32
N GLU A 65 -14.42 12.02 -15.41
CA GLU A 65 -14.42 12.66 -16.72
C GLU A 65 -15.54 13.70 -16.67
N GLU A 66 -15.18 14.97 -16.67
CA GLU A 66 -16.08 16.04 -17.09
C GLU A 66 -16.04 16.14 -18.62
#